data_AF-A0A9W4XEH3-F1
#
_entry.id   AF-A0A9W4XEH3-F1
#
_cell.length_a   1.000
_cell.length_b   1.000
_cell.length_c   1.000
_cell.angle_alpha   90.00
_cell.angle_beta   90.00
_cell.angle_gamma   90.00
#
_symmetry.space_group_name_H-M   'P 1'
#
loop_
_entity.id
_entity.type
_entity.pdbx_description
1 polymer ?
#
loop_
_entity_poly.entity_id
_entity_poly.type
_entity_poly.pdbx_seq_one_letter_code
_entity_poly.pdbx_strand_id
1 'polypeptide(L)'
;MIKQRKINKTTPIKEEVEDIVKPLSNRRWYVRILLRLTLVWVSLILLFEFIYPKYTISKCHWSNWETREKPYRITLFADPQIIDKYTYPKRFKIIKYFTTRISDQYHYNNYRIVNSILQSDANIFLGDLFDGGRYWDDEYWLEEYQRFNKIFPAYDKVEIRSIPGNHDIGFQNISIEVVDRFAKYFGQANLDFVLGNHTIILFDSISLSHENTTVNKAANDYLDKFDNYSRPRILLSHVPLYRHPDKQLCGPKREKSGLFPLQRGDQYQTVIEYHHAQRMLNKFKPSLILAGDDHDYCDIIQKYTDGSAREIAVKSCAMTSGIKYPAIQMLSLFNDGTDENTFETEMCYLPKPLVNFYAYVLFYLGSLIYLKRLVLVWSILIPLVILHYLYI
;
A
#
# COMPACT_ATOMS: atom_id res chain seq x y z
N MET A 1 -88.14 -38.26 -36.11
CA MET A 1 -87.07 -39.08 -35.51
C MET A 1 -85.76 -38.31 -35.54
N ILE A 2 -85.09 -38.22 -34.37
CA ILE A 2 -83.66 -37.95 -34.13
C ILE A 2 -83.12 -36.54 -34.48
N LYS A 3 -83.15 -35.63 -33.50
CA LYS A 3 -82.20 -34.50 -33.42
C LYS A 3 -80.91 -34.99 -32.76
N GLN A 4 -79.81 -35.03 -33.51
CA GLN A 4 -78.47 -35.28 -32.98
C GLN A 4 -78.05 -34.13 -32.05
N ARG A 5 -77.88 -34.45 -30.76
CA ARG A 5 -77.16 -33.59 -29.80
C ARG A 5 -75.66 -33.75 -30.08
N LYS A 6 -75.03 -32.74 -30.66
CA LYS A 6 -73.56 -32.62 -30.66
C LYS A 6 -73.11 -32.35 -29.22
N ILE A 7 -72.48 -33.34 -28.61
CA ILE A 7 -71.73 -33.18 -27.37
C ILE A 7 -70.39 -32.55 -27.77
N ASN A 8 -70.20 -31.27 -27.48
CA ASN A 8 -68.86 -30.67 -27.46
C ASN A 8 -68.09 -31.28 -26.28
N LYS A 9 -67.14 -32.16 -26.57
CA LYS A 9 -66.07 -32.56 -25.65
C LYS A 9 -64.82 -31.76 -25.98
N THR A 10 -64.05 -31.46 -24.93
CA THR A 10 -62.72 -30.80 -24.87
C THR A 10 -62.79 -29.27 -25.02
N THR A 11 -62.33 -28.41 -24.10
CA THR A 11 -61.28 -28.53 -23.05
C THR A 11 -61.31 -27.29 -22.14
N PRO A 12 -61.42 -27.40 -20.79
CA PRO A 12 -61.03 -26.32 -19.86
C PRO A 12 -59.70 -26.60 -19.11
N ILE A 13 -59.29 -27.87 -19.03
CA ILE A 13 -58.16 -28.29 -18.17
C ILE A 13 -56.80 -27.80 -18.70
N LYS A 14 -56.66 -27.55 -20.01
CA LYS A 14 -55.39 -27.15 -20.62
C LYS A 14 -55.01 -25.70 -20.31
N GLU A 15 -55.99 -24.80 -20.26
CA GLU A 15 -55.78 -23.38 -19.94
C GLU A 15 -55.48 -23.18 -18.45
N GLU A 16 -56.21 -23.86 -17.55
CA GLU A 16 -55.93 -23.80 -16.10
C GLU A 16 -54.54 -24.33 -15.74
N VAL A 17 -54.07 -25.39 -16.41
CA VAL A 17 -52.72 -25.93 -16.19
C VAL A 17 -51.64 -24.99 -16.74
N GLU A 18 -51.86 -24.35 -17.89
CA GLU A 18 -50.92 -23.34 -18.42
C GLU A 18 -50.79 -22.11 -17.51
N ASP A 19 -51.89 -21.63 -16.93
CA ASP A 19 -51.91 -20.48 -16.03
C ASP A 19 -51.28 -20.76 -14.66
N ILE A 20 -51.28 -22.01 -14.19
CA ILE A 20 -50.56 -22.42 -12.97
C ILE A 20 -49.08 -22.72 -13.27
N VAL A 21 -48.77 -23.31 -14.42
CA VAL A 21 -47.40 -23.72 -14.79
C VAL A 21 -46.53 -22.55 -15.24
N LYS A 22 -47.06 -21.53 -15.93
CA LYS A 22 -46.31 -20.32 -16.33
C LYS A 22 -45.67 -19.57 -15.14
N PRO A 23 -46.39 -19.22 -14.05
CA PRO A 23 -45.80 -18.54 -12.90
C PRO A 23 -44.81 -19.43 -12.12
N LEU A 24 -45.05 -20.74 -12.02
CA LEU A 24 -44.12 -21.69 -11.39
C LEU A 24 -42.84 -21.91 -12.23
N SER A 25 -42.98 -21.98 -13.56
CA SER A 25 -41.89 -22.04 -14.53
C SER A 25 -41.02 -20.79 -14.47
N ASN A 26 -41.66 -19.61 -14.46
CA ASN A 26 -40.97 -18.32 -14.28
C ASN A 26 -40.24 -18.29 -12.94
N ARG A 27 -40.85 -18.72 -11.84
CA ARG A 27 -40.18 -18.78 -10.52
C ARG A 27 -38.94 -19.67 -10.53
N ARG A 28 -39.03 -20.88 -11.11
CA ARG A 28 -37.87 -21.79 -11.23
C ARG A 28 -36.77 -21.21 -12.13
N TRP A 29 -37.13 -20.50 -13.20
CA TRP A 29 -36.20 -19.80 -14.07
C TRP A 29 -35.47 -18.66 -13.35
N TYR A 30 -36.19 -17.81 -12.62
CA TYR A 30 -35.60 -16.74 -11.81
C TYR A 30 -34.64 -17.28 -10.74
N VAL A 31 -35.02 -18.35 -10.02
CA VAL A 31 -34.14 -18.97 -9.03
C VAL A 31 -32.86 -19.49 -9.68
N ARG A 32 -32.95 -20.16 -10.84
CA ARG A 32 -31.74 -20.62 -11.58
C ARG A 32 -30.85 -19.46 -12.01
N ILE A 33 -31.42 -18.34 -12.44
CA ILE A 33 -30.65 -17.15 -12.80
C ILE A 33 -29.98 -16.55 -11.58
N LEU A 34 -30.70 -16.36 -10.48
CA LEU A 34 -30.15 -15.82 -9.24
C LEU A 34 -29.01 -16.70 -8.71
N LEU A 35 -29.16 -18.02 -8.77
CA LEU A 35 -28.08 -18.96 -8.42
C LEU A 35 -26.87 -18.79 -9.32
N ARG A 36 -27.05 -18.69 -10.64
CA ARG A 36 -25.94 -18.45 -11.59
C ARG A 36 -25.24 -17.11 -11.32
N LEU A 37 -26.00 -16.02 -11.13
CA LEU A 37 -25.43 -14.71 -10.81
C LEU A 37 -24.68 -14.74 -9.48
N THR A 38 -25.21 -15.44 -8.48
CA THR A 38 -24.56 -15.62 -7.18
C THR A 38 -23.25 -16.40 -7.33
N LEU A 39 -23.24 -17.49 -8.11
CA LEU A 39 -22.02 -18.26 -8.38
C LEU A 39 -20.96 -17.41 -9.09
N VAL A 40 -21.35 -16.57 -10.05
CA VAL A 40 -20.43 -15.63 -10.71
C VAL A 40 -19.91 -14.58 -9.72
N TRP A 41 -20.77 -14.00 -8.87
CA TRP A 41 -20.34 -13.08 -7.82
C TRP A 41 -19.31 -13.71 -6.88
N VAL A 42 -19.60 -14.91 -6.36
CA VAL A 42 -18.66 -15.66 -5.51
C VAL A 42 -17.35 -15.92 -6.25
N SER A 43 -17.42 -16.31 -7.53
CA SER A 43 -16.22 -16.55 -8.34
C SER A 43 -15.40 -15.28 -8.56
N LEU A 44 -16.03 -14.14 -8.83
CA LEU A 44 -15.37 -12.85 -8.97
C LEU A 44 -14.71 -12.39 -7.67
N ILE A 45 -15.37 -12.61 -6.53
CA ILE A 45 -14.82 -12.28 -5.21
C ILE A 45 -13.61 -13.18 -4.91
N LEU A 46 -13.73 -14.50 -5.11
CA LEU A 46 -12.61 -15.42 -4.95
C LEU A 46 -11.43 -15.07 -5.87
N LEU A 47 -11.73 -14.70 -7.12
CA LEU A 47 -10.72 -14.30 -8.08
C LEU A 47 -9.98 -13.03 -7.64
N PHE A 48 -10.71 -11.97 -7.31
CA PHE A 48 -10.11 -10.65 -7.12
C PHE A 48 -9.67 -10.34 -5.68
N GLU A 49 -10.32 -10.89 -4.67
CA GLU A 49 -9.94 -10.68 -3.26
C GLU A 49 -8.91 -11.70 -2.76
N PHE A 50 -8.78 -12.87 -3.42
CA PHE A 50 -7.90 -13.94 -2.95
C PHE A 50 -6.90 -14.42 -4.01
N ILE A 51 -7.33 -14.82 -5.20
CA ILE A 51 -6.44 -15.45 -6.19
C ILE A 51 -5.49 -14.43 -6.82
N TYR A 52 -6.02 -13.30 -7.33
CA TYR A 52 -5.23 -12.28 -8.02
C TYR A 52 -4.18 -11.63 -7.12
N PRO A 53 -4.49 -11.25 -5.86
CA PRO A 53 -3.49 -10.75 -4.94
C PRO A 53 -2.38 -11.74 -4.63
N LYS A 54 -2.73 -13.00 -4.29
CA LYS A 54 -1.74 -14.05 -4.05
C LYS A 54 -0.86 -14.30 -5.26
N TYR A 55 -1.45 -14.44 -6.45
CA TYR A 55 -0.71 -14.65 -7.69
C TYR A 55 0.25 -13.49 -7.98
N THR A 56 -0.17 -12.24 -7.75
CA THR A 56 0.66 -11.06 -8.01
C THR A 56 1.88 -11.04 -7.08
N ILE A 57 1.67 -11.25 -5.78
CA ILE A 57 2.73 -11.21 -4.76
C ILE A 57 3.66 -12.44 -4.84
N SER A 58 3.14 -13.63 -5.16
CA SER A 58 3.96 -14.85 -5.33
C SER A 58 5.03 -14.74 -6.41
N LYS A 59 4.88 -13.84 -7.39
CA LYS A 59 5.93 -13.60 -8.41
C LYS A 59 7.22 -13.09 -7.79
N CYS A 60 7.14 -12.40 -6.65
CA CYS A 60 8.27 -11.82 -5.95
C CYS A 60 8.89 -12.77 -4.92
N HIS A 61 8.38 -14.01 -4.81
CA HIS A 61 8.88 -14.96 -3.81
C HIS A 61 10.40 -15.04 -3.86
N TRP A 62 11.03 -15.00 -2.69
CA TRP A 62 12.47 -14.84 -2.51
C TRP A 62 13.31 -15.80 -3.37
N SER A 63 12.88 -17.06 -3.47
CA SER A 63 13.55 -18.09 -4.30
C SER A 63 13.64 -17.78 -5.79
N ASN A 64 12.89 -16.80 -6.29
CA ASN A 64 12.89 -16.45 -7.71
C ASN A 64 14.05 -15.51 -8.09
N TRP A 65 14.70 -14.88 -7.11
CA TRP A 65 15.71 -13.87 -7.38
C TRP A 65 16.88 -13.86 -6.38
N GLU A 66 16.72 -14.37 -5.16
CA GLU A 66 17.83 -14.50 -4.22
C GLU A 66 18.86 -15.50 -4.73
N THR A 67 20.15 -15.14 -4.64
CA THR A 67 21.24 -16.03 -5.05
C THR A 67 21.89 -16.78 -3.88
N ARG A 68 21.66 -16.33 -2.64
CA ARG A 68 22.29 -16.87 -1.43
C ARG A 68 21.31 -17.62 -0.54
N GLU A 69 21.83 -18.61 0.18
CA GLU A 69 21.04 -19.39 1.12
C GLU A 69 20.92 -18.69 2.49
N LYS A 70 19.73 -18.80 3.10
CA LYS A 70 19.42 -18.30 4.46
C LYS A 70 19.74 -16.80 4.71
N PRO A 71 19.36 -15.89 3.81
CA PRO A 71 19.52 -14.47 4.06
C PRO A 71 18.53 -13.97 5.12
N TYR A 72 18.83 -12.83 5.73
CA TYR A 72 17.89 -12.08 6.55
C TYR A 72 17.01 -11.21 5.63
N ARG A 73 15.70 -11.35 5.72
CA ARG A 73 14.74 -10.81 4.75
C ARG A 73 13.94 -9.66 5.33
N ILE A 74 13.93 -8.54 4.62
CA ILE A 74 13.24 -7.32 5.00
C ILE A 74 12.28 -6.90 3.89
N THR A 75 11.05 -6.57 4.25
CA THR A 75 10.07 -5.92 3.36
C THR A 75 9.86 -4.48 3.78
N LEU A 76 10.03 -3.54 2.84
CA LEU A 76 9.90 -2.11 3.07
C LEU A 76 8.64 -1.56 2.42
N PHE A 77 7.86 -0.80 3.18
CA PHE A 77 6.61 -0.17 2.77
C PHE A 77 6.79 1.35 2.80
N ALA A 78 6.78 1.99 1.63
CA ALA A 78 6.84 3.45 1.54
C ALA A 78 5.44 4.05 1.36
N ASP A 79 5.22 5.20 1.98
CA ASP A 79 4.05 6.06 1.84
C ASP A 79 2.71 5.30 1.86
N PRO A 80 2.38 4.54 2.94
CA PRO A 80 1.05 3.96 3.07
C PRO A 80 -0.07 5.00 3.04
N GLN A 81 0.20 6.20 3.57
CA GLN A 81 -0.66 7.39 3.54
C GLN A 81 -2.15 7.06 3.73
N ILE A 82 -2.49 6.47 4.89
CA ILE A 82 -3.89 6.11 5.14
C ILE A 82 -4.77 7.37 5.07
N ILE A 83 -5.87 7.27 4.31
CA ILE A 83 -6.77 8.39 4.06
C ILE A 83 -7.51 8.75 5.34
N ASP A 84 -7.46 10.01 5.76
CA ASP A 84 -8.10 10.48 7.00
C ASP A 84 -8.98 11.72 6.76
N LYS A 85 -9.44 12.41 7.82
CA LYS A 85 -10.28 13.61 7.72
C LYS A 85 -9.61 14.79 7.00
N TYR A 86 -8.29 14.84 6.87
CA TYR A 86 -7.53 15.88 6.20
C TYR A 86 -7.59 15.69 4.69
N THR A 87 -7.59 14.45 4.23
CA THR A 87 -7.59 14.10 2.79
C THR A 87 -8.81 14.67 2.06
N TYR A 88 -8.58 15.58 1.10
CA TYR A 88 -9.60 16.24 0.27
C TYR A 88 -10.79 16.81 1.09
N PRO A 89 -10.62 17.91 1.84
CA PRO A 89 -11.63 18.41 2.79
C PRO A 89 -12.93 18.85 2.10
N LYS A 90 -12.87 19.17 0.80
CA LYS A 90 -14.02 19.59 -0.02
C LYS A 90 -14.79 18.44 -0.65
N ARG A 91 -14.37 17.18 -0.45
CA ARG A 91 -15.01 16.00 -1.05
C ARG A 91 -16.28 15.61 -0.29
N PHE A 92 -17.31 15.18 -1.01
CA PHE A 92 -18.56 14.71 -0.38
C PHE A 92 -18.30 13.58 0.62
N LYS A 93 -18.88 13.69 1.83
CA LYS A 93 -18.64 12.77 2.96
C LYS A 93 -18.82 11.29 2.59
N ILE A 94 -19.84 10.97 1.78
CA ILE A 94 -20.13 9.61 1.34
C ILE A 94 -19.01 9.04 0.46
N ILE A 95 -18.48 9.84 -0.48
CA ILE A 95 -17.39 9.43 -1.36
C ILE A 95 -16.13 9.21 -0.54
N LYS A 96 -15.86 10.11 0.41
CA LYS A 96 -14.73 9.99 1.33
C LYS A 96 -14.82 8.69 2.14
N TYR A 97 -15.96 8.42 2.78
CA TYR A 97 -16.19 7.18 3.53
C TYR A 97 -15.84 5.92 2.72
N PHE A 98 -16.39 5.81 1.51
CA PHE A 98 -16.09 4.64 0.66
C PHE A 98 -14.64 4.61 0.19
N THR A 99 -14.04 5.76 -0.15
CA THR A 99 -12.63 5.82 -0.57
C THR A 99 -11.70 5.36 0.56
N THR A 100 -11.94 5.84 1.79
CA THR A 100 -11.24 5.42 3.01
C THR A 100 -11.35 3.91 3.22
N ARG A 101 -12.57 3.35 3.18
CA ARG A 101 -12.78 1.90 3.37
C ARG A 101 -12.13 1.03 2.29
N ILE A 102 -12.19 1.45 1.03
CA ILE A 102 -11.56 0.73 -0.07
C ILE A 102 -10.03 0.76 0.07
N SER A 103 -9.47 1.91 0.45
CA SER A 103 -8.03 2.06 0.72
C SER A 103 -7.57 1.20 1.89
N ASP A 104 -8.29 1.22 3.02
CA ASP A 104 -7.97 0.39 4.19
C ASP A 104 -7.97 -1.08 3.85
N GLN A 105 -9.00 -1.53 3.14
CA GLN A 105 -9.12 -2.92 2.74
C GLN A 105 -8.00 -3.33 1.78
N TYR A 106 -7.63 -2.45 0.85
CA TYR A 106 -6.52 -2.67 -0.07
C TYR A 106 -5.21 -2.89 0.69
N HIS A 107 -4.89 -2.00 1.63
CA HIS A 107 -3.69 -2.12 2.46
C HIS A 107 -3.73 -3.39 3.31
N TYR A 108 -4.81 -3.63 4.06
CA TYR A 108 -4.95 -4.78 4.94
C TYR A 108 -4.82 -6.11 4.19
N ASN A 109 -5.52 -6.26 3.05
CA ASN A 109 -5.44 -7.48 2.25
C ASN A 109 -4.03 -7.71 1.72
N ASN A 110 -3.40 -6.69 1.14
CA ASN A 110 -2.07 -6.83 0.56
C ASN A 110 -1.01 -7.08 1.64
N TYR A 111 -1.04 -6.36 2.75
CA TYR A 111 -0.10 -6.55 3.86
C TYR A 111 -0.21 -7.95 4.45
N ARG A 112 -1.43 -8.46 4.68
CA ARG A 112 -1.64 -9.83 5.16
C ARG A 112 -1.11 -10.88 4.18
N ILE A 113 -1.31 -10.69 2.89
CA ILE A 113 -0.85 -11.65 1.87
C ILE A 113 0.66 -11.59 1.70
N VAL A 114 1.26 -10.40 1.74
CA VAL A 114 2.71 -10.20 1.77
C VAL A 114 3.32 -11.00 2.93
N ASN A 115 2.83 -10.81 4.15
CA ASN A 115 3.35 -11.53 5.31
C ASN A 115 3.10 -13.04 5.24
N SER A 116 1.98 -13.47 4.65
CA SER A 116 1.67 -14.90 4.48
C SER A 116 2.53 -15.60 3.42
N ILE A 117 2.97 -14.91 2.37
CA ILE A 117 3.69 -15.51 1.24
C ILE A 117 5.19 -15.28 1.35
N LEU A 118 5.60 -14.06 1.69
CA LEU A 118 7.02 -13.68 1.73
C LEU A 118 7.64 -14.07 3.07
N GLN A 119 6.88 -14.05 4.17
CA GLN A 119 7.38 -14.46 5.49
C GLN A 119 8.74 -13.81 5.85
N SER A 120 8.83 -12.49 5.69
CA SER A 120 10.02 -11.70 6.00
C SER A 120 10.33 -11.73 7.49
N ASP A 121 11.60 -11.54 7.86
CA ASP A 121 12.04 -11.41 9.26
C ASP A 121 11.71 -10.02 9.83
N ALA A 122 11.69 -8.98 8.98
CA ALA A 122 11.31 -7.63 9.36
C ALA A 122 10.46 -6.90 8.32
N ASN A 123 9.59 -6.02 8.81
CA ASN A 123 8.84 -5.05 8.03
C ASN A 123 9.24 -3.62 8.45
N ILE A 124 9.65 -2.79 7.49
CA ILE A 124 10.06 -1.41 7.79
C ILE A 124 9.19 -0.43 6.99
N PHE A 125 8.57 0.52 7.68
CA PHE A 125 7.80 1.59 7.06
C PHE A 125 8.67 2.84 6.86
N LEU A 126 8.73 3.33 5.63
CA LEU A 126 9.57 4.46 5.23
C LEU A 126 8.85 5.80 5.33
N GLY A 127 8.00 5.99 6.35
CA GLY A 127 7.28 7.23 6.61
C GLY A 127 6.00 7.41 5.81
N ASP A 128 5.36 8.55 6.08
CA ASP A 128 4.05 8.94 5.57
C ASP A 128 3.00 7.88 5.85
N LEU A 129 2.87 7.54 7.14
CA LEU A 129 1.90 6.55 7.60
C LEU A 129 0.48 7.09 7.46
N PHE A 130 0.30 8.37 7.75
CA PHE A 130 -0.96 9.10 7.68
C PHE A 130 -0.92 10.18 6.61
N ASP A 131 -2.08 10.62 6.10
CA ASP A 131 -2.15 11.80 5.23
C ASP A 131 -2.14 13.12 6.04
N GLY A 132 -2.78 13.15 7.21
CA GLY A 132 -2.92 14.33 8.05
C GLY A 132 -2.21 14.25 9.41
N GLY A 133 -1.32 13.27 9.63
CA GLY A 133 -0.76 12.93 10.95
C GLY A 133 -0.23 14.12 11.76
N ARG A 134 0.46 15.04 11.10
CA ARG A 134 1.00 16.27 11.70
C ARG A 134 -0.04 17.30 12.16
N TYR A 135 -1.27 17.26 11.63
CA TYR A 135 -2.30 18.27 11.87
C TYR A 135 -3.29 17.90 12.97
N TRP A 136 -3.24 16.66 13.46
CA TRP A 136 -4.21 16.15 14.42
C TRP A 136 -3.81 16.40 15.86
N ASP A 137 -4.82 16.70 16.69
CA ASP A 137 -4.70 16.60 18.14
C ASP A 137 -4.48 15.14 18.58
N ASP A 138 -4.06 14.95 19.83
CA ASP A 138 -3.70 13.63 20.35
C ASP A 138 -4.87 12.64 20.35
N GLU A 139 -6.10 13.11 20.56
CA GLU A 139 -7.29 12.26 20.61
C GLU A 139 -7.57 11.66 19.25
N TYR A 140 -7.71 12.49 18.22
CA TYR A 140 -7.97 12.02 16.87
C TYR A 140 -6.77 11.25 16.30
N TRP A 141 -5.55 11.69 16.60
CA TRP A 141 -4.34 10.98 16.18
C TRP A 141 -4.29 9.56 16.77
N LEU A 142 -4.69 9.38 18.03
CA LEU A 142 -4.72 8.05 18.65
C LEU A 142 -5.76 7.11 18.01
N GLU A 143 -6.90 7.64 17.55
CA GLU A 143 -7.88 6.88 16.77
C GLU A 143 -7.26 6.39 15.44
N GLU A 144 -6.56 7.28 14.73
CA GLU A 144 -5.87 6.93 13.48
C GLU A 144 -4.72 5.94 13.71
N TYR A 145 -3.96 6.06 14.81
CA TYR A 145 -2.96 5.07 15.22
C TYR A 145 -3.57 3.68 15.45
N GLN A 146 -4.69 3.59 16.16
CA GLN A 146 -5.40 2.33 16.37
C GLN A 146 -5.91 1.75 15.05
N ARG A 147 -6.38 2.60 14.13
CA ARG A 147 -6.78 2.19 12.79
C ARG A 147 -5.59 1.69 11.97
N PHE A 148 -4.46 2.37 12.01
CA PHE A 148 -3.22 1.95 11.35
C PHE A 148 -2.83 0.54 11.81
N ASN A 149 -2.85 0.26 13.12
CA ASN A 149 -2.52 -1.07 13.66
C ASN A 149 -3.55 -2.16 13.30
N LYS A 150 -4.78 -1.80 12.95
CA LYS A 150 -5.77 -2.76 12.40
C LYS A 150 -5.49 -3.07 10.93
N ILE A 151 -5.04 -2.08 10.17
CA ILE A 151 -4.68 -2.22 8.74
C ILE A 151 -3.36 -2.99 8.60
N PHE A 152 -2.39 -2.70 9.46
CA PHE A 152 -1.05 -3.30 9.47
C PHE A 152 -0.80 -4.03 10.81
N PRO A 153 -1.49 -5.16 11.07
CA PRO A 153 -1.37 -5.87 12.34
C PRO A 153 0.03 -6.46 12.54
N ALA A 154 0.48 -6.55 13.78
CA ALA A 154 1.71 -7.24 14.10
C ALA A 154 1.61 -8.75 13.82
N TYR A 155 2.74 -9.35 13.41
CA TYR A 155 2.88 -10.80 13.23
C TYR A 155 3.95 -11.33 14.18
N ASP A 156 3.71 -12.51 14.74
CA ASP A 156 4.67 -13.16 15.62
C ASP A 156 6.02 -13.32 14.91
N LYS A 157 7.09 -12.92 15.60
CA LYS A 157 8.49 -13.00 15.12
C LYS A 157 8.85 -12.10 13.94
N VAL A 158 7.96 -11.19 13.52
CA VAL A 158 8.28 -10.17 12.52
C VAL A 158 8.59 -8.86 13.23
N GLU A 159 9.82 -8.37 13.08
CA GLU A 159 10.19 -7.05 13.63
C GLU A 159 9.55 -5.93 12.80
N ILE A 160 8.89 -4.97 13.45
CA ILE A 160 8.28 -3.80 12.79
C ILE A 160 9.03 -2.54 13.22
N ARG A 161 9.48 -1.76 12.23
CA ARG A 161 10.14 -0.45 12.45
C ARG A 161 9.53 0.60 11.53
N SER A 162 9.69 1.86 11.90
CA SER A 162 9.25 2.98 11.08
C SER A 162 10.14 4.20 11.27
N ILE A 163 10.25 5.01 10.22
CA ILE A 163 10.72 6.39 10.28
C ILE A 163 9.54 7.32 9.98
N PRO A 164 9.54 8.56 10.49
CA PRO A 164 8.51 9.53 10.17
C PRO A 164 8.69 10.08 8.75
N GLY A 165 7.57 10.37 8.09
CA GLY A 165 7.53 11.19 6.88
C GLY A 165 7.04 12.61 7.11
N ASN A 166 7.05 13.43 6.06
CA ASN A 166 6.62 14.82 6.17
C ASN A 166 5.12 14.93 6.45
N HIS A 167 4.33 13.91 6.11
CA HIS A 167 2.93 13.88 6.51
C HIS A 167 2.70 13.55 7.99
N ASP A 168 3.66 12.87 8.60
CA ASP A 168 3.61 12.47 10.01
C ASP A 168 4.09 13.58 10.94
N ILE A 169 5.19 14.26 10.60
CA ILE A 169 5.83 15.25 11.49
C ILE A 169 5.93 16.69 10.91
N GLY A 170 5.59 16.89 9.64
CA GLY A 170 5.78 18.17 8.93
C GLY A 170 7.12 18.27 8.24
N PHE A 171 7.40 19.41 7.59
CA PHE A 171 8.70 19.71 6.99
C PHE A 171 9.16 21.11 7.33
N GLN A 172 8.40 22.16 6.94
CA GLN A 172 8.75 23.54 7.30
C GLN A 172 8.16 23.98 8.63
N ASN A 173 7.07 23.33 9.07
CA ASN A 173 6.44 23.58 10.36
C ASN A 173 6.44 22.27 11.15
N ILE A 174 7.48 22.06 11.96
CA ILE A 174 7.62 20.88 12.81
C ILE A 174 7.44 21.32 14.28
N SER A 175 6.58 20.61 14.99
CA SER A 175 6.40 20.74 16.45
C SER A 175 7.10 19.57 17.14
N ILE A 176 7.82 19.87 18.22
CA ILE A 176 8.54 18.85 19.01
C ILE A 176 7.56 17.84 19.59
N GLU A 177 6.38 18.30 20.01
CA GLU A 177 5.31 17.45 20.53
C GLU A 177 4.85 16.42 19.50
N VAL A 178 4.76 16.80 18.22
CA VAL A 178 4.38 15.89 17.13
C VAL A 178 5.49 14.86 16.86
N VAL A 179 6.76 15.30 16.86
CA VAL A 179 7.93 14.41 16.72
C VAL A 179 8.00 13.40 17.87
N ASP A 180 7.87 13.88 19.10
CA ASP A 180 7.87 13.05 20.31
C ASP A 180 6.69 12.08 20.34
N ARG A 181 5.50 12.52 19.91
CA ARG A 181 4.31 11.68 19.76
C ARG A 181 4.58 10.57 18.75
N PHE A 182 5.09 10.87 17.57
CA PHE A 182 5.45 9.84 16.59
C PHE A 182 6.44 8.84 17.20
N ALA A 183 7.52 9.34 17.81
CA ALA A 183 8.57 8.52 18.36
C ALA A 183 8.11 7.59 19.50
N LYS A 184 7.14 8.05 20.30
CA LYS A 184 6.52 7.27 21.38
C LYS A 184 5.77 6.03 20.89
N TYR A 185 5.12 6.11 19.73
CA TYR A 185 4.20 5.08 19.24
C TYR A 185 4.77 4.24 18.09
N PHE A 186 5.62 4.83 17.25
CA PHE A 186 6.23 4.18 16.08
C PHE A 186 7.73 3.94 16.22
N GLY A 187 8.34 4.46 17.28
CA GLY A 187 9.76 4.30 17.57
C GLY A 187 10.58 5.54 17.22
N GLN A 188 11.74 5.66 17.88
CA GLN A 188 12.66 6.78 17.68
C GLN A 188 13.23 6.78 16.27
N ALA A 189 13.25 7.95 15.64
CA ALA A 189 14.12 8.22 14.50
C ALA A 189 15.54 8.56 15.00
N ASN A 190 16.53 8.57 14.10
CA ASN A 190 17.95 8.76 14.45
C ASN A 190 18.48 7.63 15.35
N LEU A 191 18.38 6.41 14.83
CA LEU A 191 18.74 5.18 15.54
C LEU A 191 19.44 4.22 14.58
N ASP A 192 20.46 3.52 15.06
CA ASP A 192 21.04 2.37 14.38
C ASP A 192 20.79 1.06 15.16
N PHE A 193 20.70 -0.04 14.40
CA PHE A 193 20.61 -1.39 14.93
C PHE A 193 21.16 -2.39 13.91
N VAL A 194 21.32 -3.65 14.31
CA VAL A 194 21.93 -4.68 13.47
C VAL A 194 20.89 -5.70 13.00
N LEU A 195 20.71 -5.83 11.68
CA LEU A 195 19.94 -6.90 11.04
C LEU A 195 20.80 -7.59 9.99
N GLY A 196 20.76 -8.92 9.90
CA GLY A 196 21.50 -9.68 8.87
C GLY A 196 22.99 -9.33 8.78
N ASN A 197 23.64 -9.02 9.92
CA ASN A 197 25.03 -8.55 10.00
C ASN A 197 25.32 -7.25 9.19
N HIS A 198 24.32 -6.37 9.08
CA HIS A 198 24.40 -5.00 8.58
C HIS A 198 24.01 -4.01 9.67
N THR A 199 24.59 -2.82 9.66
CA THR A 199 24.09 -1.70 10.45
C THR A 199 22.98 -1.01 9.66
N ILE A 200 21.75 -1.08 10.15
CA ILE A 200 20.59 -0.38 9.60
C ILE A 200 20.46 0.95 10.33
N ILE A 201 20.38 2.05 9.60
CA ILE A 201 20.31 3.41 10.14
C ILE A 201 18.96 4.01 9.77
N LEU A 202 18.14 4.31 10.76
CA LEU A 202 16.93 5.11 10.61
C LEU A 202 17.29 6.57 10.87
N PHE A 203 17.06 7.46 9.91
CA PHE A 203 17.48 8.85 10.05
C PHE A 203 16.38 9.84 9.68
N ASP A 204 16.13 10.80 10.58
CA ASP A 204 15.19 11.90 10.36
C ASP A 204 15.87 13.03 9.59
N SER A 205 15.93 12.85 8.27
CA SER A 205 16.47 13.87 7.36
C SER A 205 15.60 15.13 7.31
N ILE A 206 14.31 15.02 7.66
CA ILE A 206 13.36 16.12 7.63
C ILE A 206 13.70 17.10 8.75
N SER A 207 13.80 16.62 10.00
CA SER A 207 14.21 17.45 11.12
C SER A 207 15.64 17.98 10.92
N LEU A 208 16.56 17.21 10.31
CA LEU A 208 17.90 17.71 9.96
C LEU A 208 17.84 18.94 9.03
N SER A 209 16.94 18.92 8.03
CA SER A 209 16.73 20.00 7.06
C SER A 209 16.01 21.22 7.63
N HIS A 210 15.53 21.16 8.88
CA HIS A 210 14.79 22.26 9.49
C HIS A 210 15.71 23.39 9.99
N GLU A 211 15.32 24.65 9.79
CA GLU A 211 16.14 25.83 10.16
C GLU A 211 16.21 26.04 11.68
N ASN A 212 15.12 25.75 12.42
CA ASN A 212 15.10 25.84 13.88
C ASN A 212 16.05 24.82 14.53
N THR A 213 17.03 25.34 15.28
CA THR A 213 18.06 24.55 15.98
C THR A 213 17.49 23.59 17.02
N THR A 214 16.32 23.87 17.58
CA THR A 214 15.67 22.97 18.54
C THR A 214 15.18 21.71 17.85
N VAL A 215 14.59 21.85 16.67
CA VAL A 215 14.06 20.73 15.85
C VAL A 215 15.20 19.90 15.30
N ASN A 216 16.21 20.55 14.71
CA ASN A 216 17.31 19.82 14.08
C ASN A 216 18.34 19.27 15.07
N LYS A 217 18.27 19.61 16.36
CA LYS A 217 19.27 19.24 17.37
C LYS A 217 19.48 17.74 17.47
N ALA A 218 18.40 16.96 17.59
CA ALA A 218 18.51 15.51 17.80
C ALA A 218 19.17 14.83 16.59
N ALA A 219 18.79 15.20 15.37
CA ALA A 219 19.37 14.68 14.14
C ALA A 219 20.85 15.11 14.00
N ASN A 220 21.18 16.36 14.31
CA ASN A 220 22.55 16.87 14.30
C ASN A 220 23.44 16.14 15.31
N ASP A 221 23.00 16.03 16.56
CA ASP A 221 23.74 15.37 17.64
C ASP A 221 24.01 13.90 17.30
N TYR A 222 23.00 13.19 16.77
CA TYR A 222 23.17 11.80 16.32
C TYR A 222 24.16 11.69 15.17
N LEU A 223 23.97 12.53 14.14
CA LEU A 223 24.85 12.54 12.98
C LEU A 223 26.30 12.84 13.38
N ASP A 224 26.56 13.80 14.27
CA ASP A 224 27.92 14.16 14.70
C ASP A 224 28.59 13.07 15.53
N LYS A 225 27.84 12.39 16.39
CA LYS A 225 28.32 11.29 17.23
C LYS A 225 28.40 9.94 16.52
N PHE A 226 27.87 9.84 15.29
CA PHE A 226 27.90 8.58 14.56
C PHE A 226 29.34 8.15 14.28
N ASP A 227 29.72 7.01 14.84
CA ASP A 227 31.07 6.45 14.75
C ASP A 227 31.20 5.44 13.60
N ASN A 228 32.43 5.06 13.26
CA ASN A 228 32.69 4.15 12.16
C ASN A 228 32.40 2.70 12.55
N TYR A 229 31.39 2.08 11.94
CA TYR A 229 31.02 0.69 12.15
C TYR A 229 31.83 -0.26 11.26
N SER A 230 32.13 -1.46 11.77
CA SER A 230 32.80 -2.52 11.01
C SER A 230 31.90 -3.23 9.98
N ARG A 231 30.59 -2.99 10.02
CA ARG A 231 29.59 -3.64 9.16
C ARG A 231 29.20 -2.72 7.99
N PRO A 232 28.77 -3.29 6.85
CA PRO A 232 28.08 -2.53 5.81
C PRO A 232 26.86 -1.81 6.37
N ARG A 233 26.58 -0.62 5.84
CA ARG A 233 25.56 0.29 6.37
C ARG A 233 24.45 0.52 5.35
N ILE A 234 23.21 0.39 5.80
CA ILE A 234 22.02 0.69 4.99
C ILE A 234 21.31 1.87 5.65
N LEU A 235 21.16 2.96 4.90
CA LEU A 235 20.51 4.17 5.36
C LEU A 235 19.05 4.18 4.92
N LEU A 236 18.14 4.35 5.87
CA LEU A 236 16.71 4.54 5.64
C LEU A 236 16.36 5.99 5.98
N SER A 237 15.76 6.67 5.01
CA SER A 237 15.32 8.06 5.09
C SER A 237 13.91 8.14 4.53
N HIS A 238 13.11 9.13 4.92
CA HIS A 238 11.81 9.31 4.25
C HIS A 238 12.01 10.10 2.94
N VAL A 239 12.53 11.32 3.04
CA VAL A 239 12.76 12.16 1.87
C VAL A 239 14.05 11.72 1.15
N PRO A 240 14.02 11.53 -0.19
CA PRO A 240 15.19 11.21 -0.98
C PRO A 240 16.34 12.21 -0.83
N LEU A 241 17.56 11.75 -1.07
CA LEU A 241 18.73 12.62 -1.09
C LEU A 241 18.76 13.46 -2.36
N TYR A 242 19.57 14.51 -2.34
CA TYR A 242 19.68 15.46 -3.43
C TYR A 242 19.87 14.80 -4.81
N ARG A 243 19.17 15.32 -5.82
CA ARG A 243 19.20 14.85 -7.22
C ARG A 243 19.54 16.02 -8.14
N HIS A 244 20.37 15.76 -9.16
CA HIS A 244 20.73 16.79 -10.14
C HIS A 244 19.62 16.96 -11.21
N PRO A 245 18.85 18.07 -11.21
CA PRO A 245 17.64 18.19 -12.02
C PRO A 245 17.92 18.07 -13.53
N ASP A 246 19.07 18.55 -13.99
CA ASP A 246 19.39 18.66 -15.41
C ASP A 246 19.75 17.32 -16.07
N LYS A 247 19.99 16.27 -15.27
CA LYS A 247 20.48 14.98 -15.76
C LYS A 247 19.89 13.75 -15.08
N GLN A 248 19.21 13.92 -13.94
CA GLN A 248 18.81 12.76 -13.16
C GLN A 248 17.69 11.98 -13.84
N LEU A 249 18.01 10.75 -14.22
CA LEU A 249 17.07 9.72 -14.62
C LEU A 249 16.95 8.70 -13.49
N CYS A 250 15.79 8.04 -13.42
CA CYS A 250 15.39 7.19 -12.30
C CYS A 250 15.30 5.70 -12.66
N GLY A 251 15.76 5.34 -13.86
CA GLY A 251 15.68 3.97 -14.38
C GLY A 251 14.30 3.59 -14.95
N PRO A 252 14.20 2.38 -15.52
CA PRO A 252 13.04 1.94 -16.31
C PRO A 252 11.82 1.54 -15.47
N LYS A 253 11.99 1.36 -14.15
CA LYS A 253 10.91 0.96 -13.23
C LYS A 253 10.06 2.16 -12.76
N ARG A 254 10.45 3.40 -13.07
CA ARG A 254 9.66 4.61 -12.82
C ARG A 254 8.49 4.72 -13.79
N GLU A 255 7.30 5.10 -13.30
CA GLU A 255 6.14 5.36 -14.17
C GLU A 255 6.17 6.74 -14.83
N LYS A 256 6.58 7.76 -14.07
CA LYS A 256 6.74 9.12 -14.55
C LYS A 256 7.99 9.21 -15.45
N SER A 257 7.79 9.60 -16.71
CA SER A 257 8.87 9.77 -17.68
C SER A 257 9.57 11.12 -17.56
N GLY A 258 10.83 11.19 -17.99
CA GLY A 258 11.61 12.43 -18.07
C GLY A 258 12.62 12.59 -16.93
N LEU A 259 13.18 13.80 -16.83
CA LEU A 259 14.10 14.16 -15.76
C LEU A 259 13.39 14.23 -14.41
N PHE A 260 14.11 13.92 -13.35
CA PHE A 260 13.57 14.02 -12.00
C PHE A 260 13.21 15.49 -11.65
N PRO A 261 11.96 15.78 -11.26
CA PRO A 261 11.56 17.15 -10.96
C PRO A 261 12.00 17.53 -9.54
N LEU A 262 12.63 18.70 -9.40
CA LEU A 262 12.81 19.33 -8.10
C LEU A 262 11.63 20.25 -7.79
N GLN A 263 10.88 19.94 -6.74
CA GLN A 263 9.72 20.71 -6.32
C GLN A 263 9.76 20.98 -4.82
N ARG A 264 9.29 22.16 -4.43
CA ARG A 264 9.08 22.58 -3.04
C ARG A 264 7.67 23.15 -2.93
N GLY A 265 6.94 22.69 -1.92
CA GLY A 265 5.58 23.11 -1.63
C GLY A 265 5.39 23.33 -0.13
N ASP A 266 4.13 23.49 0.29
CA ASP A 266 3.79 23.54 1.71
C ASP A 266 3.98 22.17 2.36
N GLN A 267 4.81 22.11 3.40
CA GLN A 267 5.19 20.90 4.12
C GLN A 267 5.76 19.78 3.24
N TYR A 268 6.34 20.11 2.07
CA TYR A 268 6.81 19.11 1.10
C TYR A 268 8.03 19.58 0.30
N GLN A 269 8.96 18.64 0.05
CA GLN A 269 10.08 18.79 -0.87
C GLN A 269 10.42 17.43 -1.49
N THR A 270 10.73 17.40 -2.79
CA THR A 270 11.06 16.15 -3.50
C THR A 270 12.39 15.50 -3.09
N VAL A 271 13.31 16.28 -2.51
CA VAL A 271 14.63 15.86 -2.04
C VAL A 271 15.09 16.79 -0.91
N ILE A 272 15.98 16.33 -0.04
CA ILE A 272 16.72 17.20 0.88
C ILE A 272 17.83 17.99 0.16
N GLU A 273 18.27 19.07 0.79
CA GLU A 273 19.31 19.96 0.25
C GLU A 273 20.68 19.26 0.13
N TYR A 274 21.45 19.65 -0.90
CA TYR A 274 22.75 19.04 -1.24
C TYR A 274 23.72 18.94 -0.04
N HIS A 275 23.82 19.99 0.77
CA HIS A 275 24.76 20.01 1.88
C HIS A 275 24.38 19.03 3.01
N HIS A 276 23.08 18.86 3.30
CA HIS A 276 22.60 17.85 4.25
C HIS A 276 22.85 16.44 3.69
N ALA A 277 22.50 16.20 2.42
CA ALA A 277 22.75 14.93 1.74
C ALA A 277 24.24 14.55 1.77
N GLN A 278 25.14 15.49 1.43
CA GLN A 278 26.59 15.24 1.46
C GLN A 278 27.11 14.99 2.87
N ARG A 279 26.61 15.70 3.88
CA ARG A 279 27.01 15.45 5.28
C ARG A 279 26.59 14.05 5.73
N MET A 280 25.36 13.64 5.42
CA MET A 280 24.86 12.28 5.70
C MET A 280 25.70 11.22 4.99
N LEU A 281 25.95 11.36 3.69
CA LEU A 281 26.73 10.41 2.91
C LEU A 281 28.17 10.26 3.43
N ASN A 282 28.85 11.38 3.72
CA ASN A 282 30.24 11.35 4.18
C ASN A 282 30.39 10.83 5.62
N LYS A 283 29.36 11.01 6.46
CA LYS A 283 29.37 10.55 7.85
C LYS A 283 28.94 9.08 7.97
N PHE A 284 27.84 8.70 7.33
CA PHE A 284 27.31 7.34 7.39
C PHE A 284 28.02 6.38 6.44
N LYS A 285 28.56 6.85 5.30
CA LYS A 285 29.19 6.03 4.26
C LYS A 285 28.39 4.73 3.96
N PRO A 286 27.11 4.84 3.57
CA PRO A 286 26.26 3.68 3.33
C PRO A 286 26.63 2.98 2.02
N SER A 287 26.28 1.69 1.92
CA SER A 287 26.31 0.93 0.66
C SER A 287 24.97 0.99 -0.08
N LEU A 288 23.87 1.10 0.67
CA LEU A 288 22.49 1.22 0.16
C LEU A 288 21.73 2.31 0.91
N ILE A 289 20.90 3.04 0.19
CA ILE A 289 19.97 4.04 0.72
C ILE A 289 18.57 3.70 0.19
N LEU A 290 17.58 3.64 1.09
CA LEU A 290 16.18 3.41 0.73
C LEU A 290 15.35 4.59 1.27
N ALA A 291 14.62 5.24 0.37
CA ALA A 291 13.80 6.42 0.66
C ALA A 291 12.33 6.24 0.26
N GLY A 292 11.41 7.02 0.81
CA GLY A 292 9.99 7.12 0.40
C GLY A 292 9.71 8.41 -0.39
N ASP A 293 8.62 9.09 -0.05
CA ASP A 293 8.18 10.46 -0.42
C ASP A 293 7.87 10.70 -1.93
N ASP A 294 8.72 10.27 -2.85
CA ASP A 294 8.54 10.48 -4.31
C ASP A 294 7.33 9.70 -4.88
N HIS A 295 6.82 8.73 -4.10
CA HIS A 295 5.77 7.75 -4.42
C HIS A 295 6.08 6.83 -5.61
N ASP A 296 7.00 7.18 -6.48
CA ASP A 296 7.39 6.46 -7.68
C ASP A 296 8.85 5.99 -7.58
N TYR A 297 9.16 4.90 -8.27
CA TYR A 297 10.47 4.29 -8.17
C TYR A 297 11.55 5.22 -8.75
N CYS A 298 12.69 5.33 -8.08
CA CYS A 298 13.86 5.99 -8.63
C CYS A 298 15.14 5.35 -8.12
N ASP A 299 15.97 4.85 -9.03
CA ASP A 299 17.18 4.09 -8.71
C ASP A 299 18.41 4.77 -9.31
N ILE A 300 19.27 5.26 -8.42
CA ILE A 300 20.38 6.14 -8.77
C ILE A 300 21.62 5.78 -7.95
N ILE A 301 22.77 6.34 -8.34
CA ILE A 301 24.01 6.25 -7.56
C ILE A 301 24.34 7.62 -6.99
N GLN A 302 24.37 7.70 -5.67
CA GLN A 302 24.86 8.85 -4.92
C GLN A 302 26.38 8.80 -4.80
N LYS A 303 27.06 9.93 -5.05
CA LYS A 303 28.52 10.06 -4.90
C LYS A 303 28.87 10.94 -3.70
N TYR A 304 29.92 10.55 -3.01
CA TYR A 304 30.50 11.28 -1.88
C TYR A 304 32.03 11.11 -1.89
N THR A 305 32.74 11.80 -0.99
CA THR A 305 34.19 12.02 -1.12
C THR A 305 35.01 10.74 -1.31
N ASP A 306 34.65 9.68 -0.60
CA ASP A 306 35.40 8.41 -0.59
C ASP A 306 34.61 7.23 -1.18
N GLY A 307 33.54 7.47 -1.94
CA GLY A 307 32.75 6.37 -2.45
C GLY A 307 31.41 6.75 -3.09
N SER A 308 30.56 5.74 -3.16
CA SER A 308 29.22 5.87 -3.71
C SER A 308 28.26 4.92 -3.01
N ALA A 309 26.99 5.29 -2.96
CA ALA A 309 25.91 4.46 -2.47
C ALA A 309 24.83 4.34 -3.54
N ARG A 310 24.22 3.16 -3.69
CA ARG A 310 22.99 3.05 -4.46
C ARG A 310 21.85 3.63 -3.64
N GLU A 311 21.05 4.50 -4.22
CA GLU A 311 19.84 5.02 -3.60
C GLU A 311 18.62 4.60 -4.40
N ILE A 312 17.62 4.06 -3.70
CA ILE A 312 16.32 3.71 -4.26
C ILE A 312 15.25 4.51 -3.51
N ALA A 313 14.56 5.42 -4.21
CA ALA A 313 13.23 5.83 -3.76
C ALA A 313 12.27 4.68 -4.03
N VAL A 314 11.79 4.10 -2.94
CA VAL A 314 10.85 3.00 -2.89
C VAL A 314 9.49 3.51 -3.34
N LYS A 315 8.89 2.76 -4.24
CA LYS A 315 7.57 3.07 -4.76
C LYS A 315 6.53 2.94 -3.65
N SER A 316 5.55 3.84 -3.64
CA SER A 316 4.49 3.83 -2.63
C SER A 316 3.69 2.52 -2.69
N CYS A 317 3.31 2.01 -1.52
CA CYS A 317 2.43 0.85 -1.41
C CYS A 317 0.94 1.23 -1.44
N ALA A 318 0.62 2.52 -1.48
CA ALA A 318 -0.74 3.02 -1.45
C ALA A 318 -1.37 3.13 -2.83
N MET A 319 -2.68 2.92 -2.86
CA MET A 319 -3.49 3.08 -4.07
C MET A 319 -3.84 4.53 -4.41
N THR A 320 -3.53 5.48 -3.51
CA THR A 320 -3.92 6.89 -3.62
C THR A 320 -2.77 7.85 -3.92
N SER A 321 -1.54 7.34 -4.05
CA SER A 321 -0.33 8.15 -4.18
C SER A 321 0.00 8.58 -5.62
N GLY A 322 -0.99 8.57 -6.52
CA GLY A 322 -0.85 9.09 -7.90
C GLY A 322 -0.06 8.20 -8.87
N ILE A 323 0.19 6.95 -8.50
CA ILE A 323 0.85 5.92 -9.32
C ILE A 323 -0.14 4.82 -9.75
N LYS A 324 0.11 4.14 -10.87
CA LYS A 324 -0.77 3.07 -11.37
C LYS A 324 -0.43 1.70 -10.80
N TYR A 325 0.81 1.48 -10.39
CA TYR A 325 1.31 0.17 -9.98
C TYR A 325 2.00 0.21 -8.62
N PRO A 326 1.27 0.28 -7.50
CA PRO A 326 1.86 0.26 -6.16
C PRO A 326 2.78 -0.94 -5.96
N ALA A 327 3.80 -0.78 -5.13
CA ALA A 327 4.79 -1.81 -4.88
C ALA A 327 5.37 -1.70 -3.47
N ILE A 328 6.17 -2.69 -3.08
CA ILE A 328 7.03 -2.69 -1.90
C ILE A 328 8.46 -2.97 -2.34
N GLN A 329 9.44 -2.61 -1.52
CA GLN A 329 10.83 -3.02 -1.75
C GLN A 329 11.15 -4.25 -0.89
N MET A 330 11.77 -5.26 -1.49
CA MET A 330 12.27 -6.44 -0.79
C MET A 330 13.79 -6.34 -0.69
N LEU A 331 14.33 -6.65 0.47
CA LEU A 331 15.77 -6.58 0.75
C LEU A 331 16.22 -7.88 1.41
N SER A 332 17.17 -8.54 0.77
CA SER A 332 17.80 -9.78 1.22
C SER A 332 19.21 -9.46 1.68
N LEU A 333 19.51 -9.71 2.95
CA LEU A 333 20.80 -9.41 3.56
C LEU A 333 21.58 -10.68 3.83
N PHE A 334 22.81 -10.73 3.33
CA PHE A 334 23.72 -11.84 3.53
C PHE A 334 25.13 -11.26 3.69
N ASN A 335 25.71 -11.37 4.88
CA ASN A 335 27.07 -10.91 5.11
C ASN A 335 27.85 -11.95 5.90
N ASP A 336 28.53 -12.83 5.15
CA ASP A 336 29.42 -13.87 5.66
C ASP A 336 30.85 -13.35 5.95
N GLY A 337 31.11 -12.06 5.70
CA GLY A 337 32.41 -11.42 5.90
C GLY A 337 33.45 -11.72 4.83
N THR A 338 33.09 -12.44 3.76
CA THR A 338 34.02 -12.83 2.68
C THR A 338 33.74 -12.14 1.36
N ASP A 339 32.49 -11.78 1.09
CA ASP A 339 32.06 -11.17 -0.17
C ASP A 339 31.95 -9.64 -0.11
N GLU A 340 32.26 -8.97 -1.23
CA GLU A 340 32.05 -7.52 -1.38
C GLU A 340 30.56 -7.16 -1.50
N ASN A 341 29.75 -8.03 -2.15
CA ASN A 341 28.32 -7.85 -2.22
C ASN A 341 27.64 -8.53 -1.03
N THR A 342 26.92 -7.75 -0.24
CA THR A 342 26.34 -8.21 1.03
C THR A 342 24.80 -8.12 1.07
N PHE A 343 24.19 -7.68 -0.02
CA PHE A 343 22.74 -7.61 -0.13
C PHE A 343 22.26 -7.78 -1.56
N GLU A 344 21.00 -8.17 -1.70
CA GLU A 344 20.23 -8.12 -2.93
C GLU A 344 18.89 -7.45 -2.66
N THR A 345 18.31 -6.82 -3.68
CA THR A 345 17.04 -6.13 -3.52
C THR A 345 16.21 -6.18 -4.78
N GLU A 346 14.91 -6.39 -4.62
CA GLU A 346 13.94 -6.50 -5.72
C GLU A 346 12.66 -5.74 -5.37
N MET A 347 12.04 -5.11 -6.38
CA MET A 347 10.78 -4.41 -6.19
C MET A 347 9.63 -5.38 -6.44
N CYS A 348 8.71 -5.51 -5.48
CA CYS A 348 7.55 -6.37 -5.61
C CYS A 348 6.27 -5.56 -5.86
N TYR A 349 5.67 -5.74 -7.02
CA TYR A 349 4.38 -5.10 -7.32
C TYR A 349 3.25 -5.66 -6.47
N LEU A 350 2.39 -4.76 -6.01
CA LEU A 350 1.11 -5.07 -5.42
C LEU A 350 0.02 -5.17 -6.50
N PRO A 351 -1.13 -5.78 -6.19
CA PRO A 351 -2.27 -5.85 -7.09
C PRO A 351 -2.66 -4.46 -7.59
N LYS A 352 -2.95 -4.35 -8.89
CA LYS A 352 -3.32 -3.07 -9.49
C LYS A 352 -4.60 -2.54 -8.82
N PRO A 353 -4.61 -1.28 -8.34
CA PRO A 353 -5.78 -0.70 -7.70
C PRO A 353 -7.04 -0.73 -8.56
N LEU A 354 -8.18 -0.85 -7.88
CA LEU A 354 -9.54 -0.73 -8.45
C LEU A 354 -9.93 -1.75 -9.52
N VAL A 355 -9.07 -2.71 -9.89
CA VAL A 355 -9.43 -3.76 -10.86
C VAL A 355 -10.64 -4.57 -10.38
N ASN A 356 -10.65 -4.94 -9.10
CA ASN A 356 -11.78 -5.61 -8.44
C ASN A 356 -13.05 -4.75 -8.51
N PHE A 357 -12.95 -3.47 -8.15
CA PHE A 357 -14.05 -2.52 -8.17
C PHE A 357 -14.69 -2.40 -9.56
N TYR A 358 -13.88 -2.23 -10.61
CA TYR A 358 -14.39 -2.16 -11.98
C TYR A 358 -15.06 -3.48 -12.41
N ALA A 359 -14.47 -4.63 -12.09
CA ALA A 359 -15.07 -5.92 -12.40
C ALA A 359 -16.44 -6.09 -11.72
N TYR A 360 -16.55 -5.70 -10.45
CA TYR A 360 -17.80 -5.76 -9.69
C TYR A 360 -18.86 -4.81 -10.25
N VAL A 361 -18.49 -3.55 -10.54
CA VAL A 361 -19.43 -2.58 -11.12
C VAL A 361 -19.91 -3.02 -12.49
N LEU A 362 -19.02 -3.47 -13.38
CA LEU A 362 -19.39 -3.94 -14.71
C LEU A 362 -20.30 -5.16 -14.64
N PHE A 363 -19.98 -6.13 -13.78
CA PHE A 363 -20.83 -7.31 -13.60
C PHE A 363 -22.19 -6.95 -12.99
N TYR A 364 -22.23 -6.04 -12.03
CA TYR A 364 -23.47 -5.53 -11.45
C TYR A 364 -24.37 -4.86 -12.51
N LEU A 365 -23.83 -3.93 -13.30
CA LEU A 365 -24.57 -3.26 -14.36
C LEU A 365 -25.06 -4.25 -15.43
N GLY A 366 -24.22 -5.21 -15.81
CA GLY A 366 -24.60 -6.29 -16.72
C GLY A 366 -25.74 -7.15 -16.15
N SER A 367 -25.69 -7.45 -14.85
CA SER A 367 -26.73 -8.18 -14.13
C SER A 367 -28.07 -7.43 -14.15
N LEU A 368 -28.05 -6.11 -13.95
CA LEU A 368 -29.26 -5.27 -14.00
C LEU A 368 -29.90 -5.26 -15.39
N ILE A 369 -29.09 -5.15 -16.44
CA ILE A 369 -29.57 -5.20 -17.84
C ILE A 369 -30.17 -6.58 -18.13
N TYR A 370 -29.49 -7.65 -17.71
CA TYR A 370 -29.93 -9.03 -17.92
C TYR A 370 -31.26 -9.34 -17.22
N LEU A 371 -31.49 -8.78 -16.03
CA LEU A 371 -32.65 -9.08 -15.18
C LEU A 371 -33.95 -8.31 -15.51
N LYS A 372 -34.02 -7.50 -16.58
CA LYS A 372 -35.20 -6.68 -17.02
C LYS A 372 -36.22 -6.36 -15.90
N ARG A 373 -36.03 -5.22 -15.22
CA ARG A 373 -36.95 -4.49 -14.31
C ARG A 373 -37.71 -5.23 -13.16
N LEU A 374 -37.71 -6.55 -13.01
CA LEU A 374 -38.54 -7.22 -11.99
C LEU A 374 -37.81 -7.94 -10.85
N VAL A 375 -36.48 -7.87 -10.77
CA VAL A 375 -35.71 -8.40 -9.62
C VAL A 375 -34.57 -7.45 -9.24
N LEU A 376 -34.88 -6.19 -8.95
CA LEU A 376 -33.89 -5.20 -8.48
C LEU A 376 -33.47 -5.43 -7.01
N VAL A 377 -34.33 -6.01 -6.17
CA VAL A 377 -34.11 -6.02 -4.72
C VAL A 377 -33.08 -7.08 -4.29
N TRP A 378 -33.06 -8.25 -4.94
CA TRP A 378 -32.18 -9.37 -4.56
C TRP A 378 -30.75 -9.29 -5.12
N SER A 379 -30.58 -8.64 -6.28
CA SER A 379 -29.26 -8.39 -6.89
C SER A 379 -28.49 -7.27 -6.18
N ILE A 380 -29.16 -6.45 -5.38
CA ILE A 380 -28.55 -5.38 -4.57
C ILE A 380 -28.15 -5.91 -3.19
N LEU A 381 -29.01 -6.69 -2.53
CA LEU A 381 -28.79 -7.13 -1.15
C LEU A 381 -27.64 -8.14 -1.00
N ILE A 382 -27.46 -9.08 -1.94
CA ILE A 382 -26.42 -10.12 -1.81
C ILE A 382 -25.00 -9.53 -1.91
N PRO A 383 -24.65 -8.70 -2.92
CA PRO A 383 -23.34 -8.06 -2.95
C PRO A 383 -23.14 -7.12 -1.77
N LEU A 384 -24.17 -6.35 -1.37
CA LEU A 384 -24.04 -5.45 -0.23
C LEU A 384 -23.81 -6.19 1.09
N VAL A 385 -24.45 -7.34 1.33
CA VAL A 385 -24.19 -8.15 2.53
C VAL A 385 -22.79 -8.75 2.49
N ILE A 386 -22.35 -9.30 1.36
CA ILE A 386 -21.01 -9.89 1.25
C ILE A 386 -19.93 -8.80 1.37
N LEU A 387 -20.10 -7.67 0.70
CA LEU A 387 -19.21 -6.51 0.85
C LEU A 387 -19.28 -5.95 2.28
N HIS A 388 -20.44 -5.90 2.92
CA HIS A 388 -20.55 -5.49 4.32
C HIS A 388 -19.71 -6.38 5.25
N TYR A 389 -19.71 -7.71 5.05
CA TYR A 389 -18.87 -8.63 5.82
C TYR A 389 -17.38 -8.60 5.43
N LEU A 390 -17.03 -8.12 4.23
CA LEU A 390 -15.64 -8.01 3.79
C LEU A 390 -15.01 -6.64 4.10
N TYR A 391 -15.82 -5.59 4.31
CA TYR A 391 -15.38 -4.19 4.47
C TYR A 391 -15.80 -3.56 5.82
N ILE A 392 -16.37 -4.34 6.74
CA ILE A 392 -16.50 -4.04 8.19
C ILE A 392 -15.57 -4.96 8.93
#